data_AF-A0A965P1W6-F1
#
_entry.id   AF-A0A965P1W6-F1
#
_cell.length_a   1.000
_cell.length_b   1.000
_cell.length_c   1.000
_cell.angle_alpha   90.00
_cell.angle_beta   90.00
_cell.angle_gamma   90.00
#
_symmetry.space_group_name_H-M   'P 1'
#
loop_
_entity.id
_entity.type
_entity.pdbx_description
1 polymer ?
#
loop_
_entity_poly.entity_id
_entity_poly.type
_entity_poly.pdbx_seq_one_letter_code
_entity_poly.pdbx_strand_id
1 'polypeptide(L)'
;MAKTPAWTRKEGKNPKGGLNAKGRASYKGGTLKPPVKAGDNPRRASFLARMGNMPGPERDSKGRPTRLLLSLRAWGASSKADARAKAKAISARNKGKSA
;
A
#
# COMPACT_ATOMS: atom_id res chain seq x y z
N MET A 1 7.34 26.38 17.04
CA MET A 1 7.14 24.93 16.86
C MET A 1 7.38 24.57 15.40
N ALA A 2 8.29 23.65 15.09
CA ALA A 2 8.51 23.22 13.70
C ALA A 2 7.21 22.60 13.14
N LYS A 3 6.72 23.09 11.99
CA LYS A 3 5.52 22.54 11.35
C LYS A 3 5.74 21.04 11.08
N THR A 4 4.81 20.21 11.54
CA THR A 4 4.86 18.76 11.27
C THR A 4 4.89 18.52 9.75
N PRO A 5 5.67 17.56 9.26
CA PRO A 5 5.84 17.34 7.83
C PRO A 5 4.53 16.87 7.18
N ALA A 6 4.35 17.16 5.88
CA ALA A 6 3.07 16.91 5.20
C ALA A 6 2.64 15.43 5.20
N TRP A 7 3.57 14.48 5.27
CA TRP A 7 3.30 13.04 5.25
C TRP A 7 2.47 12.54 6.45
N THR A 8 2.53 13.22 7.59
CA THR A 8 1.68 12.92 8.76
C THR A 8 0.33 13.64 8.69
N ARG A 9 0.29 14.80 8.03
CA ARG A 9 -0.89 15.67 7.93
C ARG A 9 -1.87 15.22 6.85
N LYS A 10 -3.11 15.74 6.93
CA LYS A 10 -4.18 15.45 5.95
C LYS A 10 -3.77 15.84 4.53
N GLU A 11 -3.03 16.93 4.36
CA GLU A 11 -2.56 17.42 3.05
C GLU A 11 -1.61 16.47 2.32
N GLY A 12 -0.90 15.55 3.00
CA GLY A 12 -0.04 14.56 2.36
C GLY A 12 -0.74 13.22 2.07
N LYS A 13 -1.98 13.04 2.52
CA LYS A 13 -2.74 11.80 2.35
C LYS A 13 -3.56 11.86 1.06
N ASN A 14 -3.50 10.81 0.26
CA ASN A 14 -4.38 10.67 -0.90
C ASN A 14 -5.71 10.04 -0.47
N PRO A 15 -6.88 10.62 -0.81
CA PRO A 15 -8.20 10.05 -0.50
C PRO A 15 -8.42 8.68 -1.18
N LYS A 16 -7.75 8.42 -2.31
CA LYS A 16 -7.78 7.12 -3.00
C LYS A 16 -6.81 6.08 -2.40
N GLY A 17 -6.12 6.40 -1.31
CA GLY A 17 -5.17 5.52 -0.62
C GLY A 17 -3.70 5.92 -0.77
N GLY A 18 -2.88 5.56 0.22
CA GLY A 18 -1.45 5.90 0.28
C GLY A 18 -1.14 7.40 0.46
N LEU A 19 0.12 7.80 0.30
CA LEU A 19 0.54 9.21 0.29
C LEU A 19 0.43 9.80 -1.12
N ASN A 20 0.06 11.07 -1.20
CA ASN A 20 0.14 11.83 -2.46
C ASN A 20 1.59 12.29 -2.73
N ALA A 21 1.82 12.99 -3.85
CA ALA A 21 3.15 13.47 -4.22
C ALA A 21 3.77 14.39 -3.14
N LYS A 22 3.00 15.34 -2.62
CA LYS A 22 3.42 16.26 -1.54
C LYS A 22 3.79 15.50 -0.27
N GLY A 23 2.98 14.53 0.12
CA GLY A 23 3.23 13.65 1.27
C GLY A 23 4.55 12.92 1.10
N ARG A 24 4.77 12.25 -0.04
CA ARG A 24 6.03 11.55 -0.32
C ARG A 24 7.24 12.49 -0.34
N ALA A 25 7.11 13.67 -0.96
CA ALA A 25 8.18 14.67 -1.05
C ALA A 25 8.55 15.29 0.32
N SER A 26 7.59 15.38 1.24
CA SER A 26 7.82 15.92 2.58
C SER A 26 8.52 14.95 3.54
N TYR A 27 8.65 13.67 3.17
CA TYR A 27 9.37 12.68 3.96
C TYR A 27 10.87 12.88 3.76
N LYS A 28 11.60 13.15 4.85
CA LYS A 28 13.05 13.44 4.83
C LYS A 28 13.92 12.27 5.30
N GLY A 29 13.33 11.18 5.77
CA GLY A 29 14.05 9.95 6.15
C GLY A 29 14.39 9.03 4.97
N GLY A 30 14.33 9.53 3.73
CA GLY A 30 14.60 8.76 2.50
C GLY A 30 13.65 9.10 1.35
N THR A 31 13.77 8.37 0.24
CA THR A 31 12.92 8.59 -0.95
C THR A 31 11.77 7.59 -0.99
N LEU A 32 10.54 8.08 -0.79
CA LEU A 32 9.34 7.25 -0.89
C LEU A 32 8.90 7.07 -2.35
N LYS A 33 9.03 5.85 -2.86
CA LYS A 33 8.55 5.46 -4.19
C LYS A 33 7.02 5.33 -4.22
N PRO A 34 6.37 5.58 -5.36
CA PRO A 34 4.94 5.37 -5.51
C PRO A 34 4.54 3.88 -5.41
N PRO A 35 3.25 3.60 -5.13
CA PRO A 35 2.68 2.26 -5.21
C PRO A 35 2.89 1.61 -6.57
N VAL A 36 3.08 0.28 -6.57
CA VAL A 36 3.14 -0.51 -7.82
C VAL A 36 1.85 -1.30 -7.94
N LYS A 37 1.08 -1.04 -9.01
CA LYS A 37 -0.27 -1.59 -9.18
C LYS A 37 -0.29 -2.97 -9.87
N ALA A 38 0.67 -3.24 -10.75
CA ALA A 38 0.68 -4.43 -11.60
C ALA A 38 2.07 -5.06 -11.71
N GLY A 39 2.12 -6.24 -12.32
CA GLY A 39 3.35 -7.00 -12.54
C GLY A 39 3.90 -7.68 -11.28
N ASP A 40 5.13 -8.18 -11.42
CA ASP A 40 5.79 -9.04 -10.45
C ASP A 40 6.78 -8.31 -9.54
N ASN A 41 6.68 -6.99 -9.46
CA ASN A 41 7.63 -6.21 -8.67
C ASN A 41 7.71 -6.73 -7.22
N PRO A 42 8.90 -7.05 -6.69
CA PRO A 42 9.04 -7.62 -5.35
C PRO A 42 8.50 -6.69 -4.25
N ARG A 43 8.54 -5.35 -4.45
CA ARG A 43 7.90 -4.40 -3.51
C ARG A 43 6.40 -4.61 -3.41
N ARG A 44 5.76 -4.94 -4.53
CA ARG A 44 4.31 -5.21 -4.58
C ARG A 44 3.99 -6.48 -3.79
N ALA A 45 4.74 -7.55 -3.99
CA ALA A 45 4.57 -8.80 -3.25
C ALA A 45 4.68 -8.55 -1.74
N SER A 46 5.77 -7.90 -1.30
CA SER A 46 6.01 -7.61 0.11
C SER A 46 4.94 -6.70 0.72
N PHE A 47 4.51 -5.64 0.02
CA PHE A 47 3.47 -4.75 0.52
C PHE A 47 2.12 -5.48 0.66
N LEU A 48 1.71 -6.23 -0.37
CA LEU A 48 0.45 -6.97 -0.35
C LEU A 48 0.45 -8.07 0.71
N ALA A 49 1.58 -8.76 0.94
CA ALA A 49 1.70 -9.76 2.01
C ALA A 49 1.50 -9.13 3.39
N ARG A 50 2.13 -7.98 3.65
CA ARG A 50 2.03 -7.29 4.94
C ARG A 50 0.63 -6.72 5.16
N MET A 51 0.12 -5.97 4.20
CA MET A 51 -1.17 -5.29 4.33
C MET A 51 -2.36 -6.26 4.24
N GLY A 52 -2.25 -7.35 3.48
CA GLY A 52 -3.26 -8.41 3.44
C GLY A 52 -3.44 -9.11 4.79
N ASN A 53 -2.40 -9.14 5.62
CA ASN A 53 -2.41 -9.74 6.96
C ASN A 53 -2.58 -8.72 8.11
N MET A 54 -2.68 -7.44 7.81
CA MET A 54 -2.88 -6.39 8.82
C MET A 54 -4.20 -6.63 9.57
N PRO A 55 -4.24 -6.53 10.91
CA PRO A 55 -5.50 -6.56 11.66
C PRO A 55 -6.43 -5.40 11.28
N GLY A 56 -7.72 -5.55 11.57
CA GLY A 56 -8.75 -4.54 11.34
C GLY A 56 -9.58 -4.74 10.06
N PRO A 57 -10.76 -4.11 9.93
CA PRO A 57 -11.69 -4.42 8.86
C PRO A 57 -11.34 -3.72 7.54
N GLU A 58 -11.75 -4.31 6.42
CA GLU A 58 -11.59 -3.72 5.07
C GLU A 58 -12.61 -2.62 4.79
N ARG A 59 -13.76 -2.70 5.47
CA ARG A 59 -14.85 -1.73 5.37
C ARG A 59 -15.24 -1.26 6.77
N ASP A 60 -15.70 -0.03 6.88
CA ASP A 60 -16.27 0.47 8.14
C ASP A 60 -17.70 -0.06 8.34
N SER A 61 -18.33 0.29 9.46
CA SER A 61 -19.72 -0.10 9.78
C SER A 61 -20.75 0.41 8.76
N LYS A 62 -20.40 1.40 7.93
CA LYS A 62 -21.24 1.94 6.85
C LYS A 62 -20.90 1.31 5.49
N GLY A 63 -20.08 0.26 5.45
CA GLY A 63 -19.66 -0.43 4.23
C GLY A 63 -18.64 0.34 3.37
N ARG A 64 -18.14 1.48 3.84
CA ARG A 64 -17.16 2.31 3.10
C ARG A 64 -15.76 1.72 3.24
N PRO A 65 -14.91 1.80 2.20
CA PRO A 65 -13.57 1.24 2.26
C PRO A 65 -12.73 1.93 3.34
N THR A 66 -12.10 1.16 4.22
CA THR A 66 -11.17 1.70 5.21
C THR A 66 -9.88 2.13 4.54
N ARG A 67 -9.03 2.83 5.32
CA ARG A 67 -7.72 3.25 4.83
C ARG A 67 -6.82 2.08 4.42
N LEU A 68 -7.03 0.92 5.05
CA LEU A 68 -6.41 -0.35 4.72
C LEU A 68 -6.82 -0.81 3.31
N LEU A 69 -8.12 -0.92 3.05
CA LEU A 69 -8.61 -1.34 1.74
C LEU A 69 -8.25 -0.35 0.63
N LEU A 70 -8.31 0.95 0.89
CA LEU A 70 -7.85 1.97 -0.07
C LEU A 70 -6.35 1.80 -0.40
N SER A 71 -5.53 1.47 0.59
CA SER A 71 -4.10 1.19 0.35
C SER A 71 -3.89 -0.07 -0.47
N LEU A 72 -4.62 -1.15 -0.22
CA LEU A 72 -4.56 -2.37 -1.03
C LEU A 72 -4.96 -2.10 -2.49
N ARG A 73 -6.01 -1.31 -2.73
CA ARG A 73 -6.47 -0.91 -4.07
C ARG A 73 -5.42 -0.09 -4.82
N ALA A 74 -4.71 0.79 -4.13
CA ALA A 74 -3.59 1.55 -4.70
C ALA A 74 -2.44 0.63 -5.17
N TRP A 75 -2.27 -0.54 -4.54
CA TRP A 75 -1.29 -1.57 -4.91
C TRP A 75 -1.87 -2.72 -5.77
N GLY A 76 -3.10 -2.54 -6.27
CA GLY A 76 -3.72 -3.45 -7.23
C GLY A 76 -4.39 -4.68 -6.62
N ALA A 77 -4.76 -4.64 -5.34
CA ALA A 77 -5.60 -5.66 -4.70
C ALA A 77 -7.00 -5.11 -4.36
N SER A 78 -8.04 -5.91 -4.56
CA SER A 78 -9.44 -5.56 -4.29
C SER A 78 -9.90 -5.91 -2.87
N SER A 79 -9.17 -6.80 -2.18
CA SER A 79 -9.40 -7.21 -0.81
C SER A 79 -8.12 -7.74 -0.14
N LYS A 80 -8.19 -8.07 1.15
CA LYS A 80 -7.12 -8.76 1.91
C LYS A 80 -6.86 -10.15 1.37
N ALA A 81 -7.91 -10.89 1.07
CA ALA A 81 -7.80 -12.22 0.48
C ALA A 81 -7.09 -12.15 -0.87
N ASP A 82 -7.51 -11.22 -1.73
CA ASP A 82 -6.86 -10.97 -3.03
C ASP A 82 -5.41 -10.50 -2.87
N ALA A 83 -5.12 -9.64 -1.88
CA ALA A 83 -3.76 -9.20 -1.57
C ALA A 83 -2.85 -10.38 -1.19
N ARG A 84 -3.31 -11.28 -0.31
CA ARG A 84 -2.58 -12.49 0.09
C ARG A 84 -2.34 -13.41 -1.10
N ALA A 85 -3.37 -13.67 -1.90
CA ALA A 85 -3.28 -14.52 -3.09
C ALA A 85 -2.27 -13.96 -4.10
N LYS A 86 -2.38 -12.66 -4.43
CA LYS A 86 -1.44 -11.97 -5.33
C LYS A 86 -0.03 -11.97 -4.78
N ALA A 87 0.16 -11.72 -3.49
CA ALA A 87 1.48 -11.75 -2.87
C ALA A 87 2.14 -13.13 -3.01
N LYS A 88 1.41 -14.21 -2.69
CA LYS A 88 1.88 -15.59 -2.87
C LYS A 88 2.26 -15.88 -4.31
N ALA A 89 1.40 -15.52 -5.26
CA ALA A 89 1.63 -15.77 -6.69
C ALA A 89 2.84 -15.01 -7.24
N ILE A 90 3.00 -13.73 -6.89
CA ILE A 90 4.16 -12.93 -7.32
C ILE A 90 5.45 -13.50 -6.72
N SER A 91 5.46 -13.81 -5.42
CA SER A 91 6.63 -14.36 -4.76
C SER A 91 7.06 -15.70 -5.36
N ALA A 92 6.11 -16.57 -5.71
CA ALA A 92 6.41 -17.83 -6.39
C ALA A 92 7.05 -17.61 -7.76
N ARG A 93 6.49 -16.71 -8.60
CA ARG A 93 7.07 -16.35 -9.90
C ARG A 93 8.46 -15.74 -9.77
N ASN A 94 8.69 -14.90 -8.76
CA ASN A 94 9.99 -14.28 -8.53
C ASN A 94 11.03 -15.32 -8.10
N LYS A 95 10.67 -16.27 -7.23
CA LYS A 95 11.57 -17.36 -6.83
C LYS A 95 11.99 -18.23 -8.03
N GLY A 96 11.07 -18.52 -8.94
CA GLY A 96 11.35 -19.28 -10.16
C GLY A 96 12.18 -18.54 -11.21
N LYS A 97 12.37 -17.21 -11.09
CA LYS A 97 13.26 -16.41 -11.95
C LYS A 97 14.68 -16.27 -11.38
N SER A 98 14.85 -16.55 -10.09
CA SER A 98 16.12 -16.47 -9.38
C SER A 98 16.78 -17.84 -9.18
N ALA A 99 16.11 -18.91 -9.62
CA ALA A 99 16.63 -20.27 -9.71
C ALA A 99 17.08 -20.51 -11.16
#